data_AF-A0A352XRI8-F1
#
_entry.id   AF-A0A352XRI8-F1
#
_cell.length_a   1.000
_cell.length_b   1.000
_cell.length_c   1.000
_cell.angle_alpha   90.00
_cell.angle_beta   90.00
_cell.angle_gamma   90.00
#
_symmetry.space_group_name_H-M   'P 1'
#
loop_
_entity.id
_entity.type
_entity.pdbx_description
1 polymer ?
#
loop_
_entity_poly.entity_id
_entity_poly.type
_entity_poly.pdbx_seq_one_letter_code
_entity_poly.pdbx_strand_id
1 'polypeptide(L)'
;MKMNRQTRTFARQVQVDLLGLSDADLFQTVHFWVKGGLSDDVAEETLFALGYTPAESDARAHVLSALSESELAGGMQWLAPAPQQLRERLTDMSVQFFVQHVLPLAFQSLHLRHPEWDEGATFNAHLANHLRYLGMKR
;
A
#
# COMPACT_ATOMS: atom_id res chain seq x y z
N MET A 1 19.20 -9.01 2.04
CA MET A 1 19.92 -7.76 1.72
C MET A 1 20.23 -7.01 3.02
N LYS A 2 21.48 -6.62 3.29
CA LYS A 2 21.84 -5.94 4.55
C LYS A 2 21.47 -4.46 4.42
N MET A 3 20.31 -4.05 4.97
CA MET A 3 19.91 -2.64 4.94
C MET A 3 20.95 -1.79 5.65
N ASN A 4 21.39 -0.72 4.99
CA ASN A 4 22.23 0.27 5.63
C ASN A 4 21.44 0.96 6.76
N ARG A 5 22.16 1.48 7.76
CA ARG A 5 21.55 2.09 8.97
C ARG A 5 20.67 3.29 8.64
N GLN A 6 21.00 4.04 7.58
CA GLN A 6 20.25 5.21 7.14
C GLN A 6 18.89 4.84 6.54
N THR A 7 18.84 3.87 5.62
CA THR A 7 17.61 3.36 5.01
C THR A 7 16.67 2.84 6.08
N ARG A 8 17.17 2.13 7.10
CA ARG A 8 16.35 1.67 8.24
C ARG A 8 15.79 2.82 9.06
N THR A 9 16.59 3.88 9.26
CA THR A 9 16.16 5.06 10.02
C THR A 9 15.06 5.81 9.28
N PHE A 10 15.23 6.07 7.98
CA PHE A 10 14.20 6.71 7.17
C PHE A 10 12.96 5.82 6.99
N ALA A 11 13.10 4.51 6.84
CA ALA A 11 11.95 3.60 6.78
C ALA A 11 11.12 3.66 8.08
N ARG A 12 11.77 3.68 9.23
CA ARG A 12 11.07 3.88 10.52
C ARG A 12 10.38 5.24 10.57
N GLN A 13 11.02 6.28 10.07
CA GLN A 13 10.43 7.62 10.02
C GLN A 13 9.19 7.65 9.12
N VAL A 14 9.24 7.00 7.95
CA VAL A 14 8.07 6.83 7.07
C VAL A 14 6.95 6.12 7.80
N GLN A 15 7.22 5.02 8.52
CA GLN A 15 6.21 4.30 9.28
C GLN A 15 5.55 5.18 10.36
N VAL A 16 6.36 5.97 11.09
CA VAL A 16 5.87 6.92 12.08
C VAL A 16 5.03 8.02 11.44
N ASP A 17 5.50 8.62 10.36
CA ASP A 17 4.79 9.71 9.66
C ASP A 17 3.48 9.20 9.03
N LEU A 18 3.48 7.97 8.51
CA LEU A 18 2.28 7.30 7.99
C LEU A 18 1.25 7.06 9.10
N LEU A 19 1.69 6.54 10.25
CA LEU A 19 0.84 6.35 11.43
C LEU A 19 0.42 7.68 12.07
N GLY A 20 1.10 8.79 11.76
CA GLY A 20 0.72 10.13 12.18
C GLY A 20 -0.50 10.70 11.44
N LEU A 21 -0.88 10.11 10.31
CA LEU A 21 -2.11 10.46 9.59
C LEU A 21 -3.34 10.05 10.40
N SER A 22 -4.50 10.64 10.11
CA SER A 22 -5.77 10.09 10.62
C SER A 22 -6.12 8.76 9.95
N ASP A 23 -7.08 8.04 10.53
CA ASP A 23 -7.54 6.76 9.97
C ASP A 23 -8.00 6.87 8.51
N ALA A 24 -8.74 7.94 8.18
CA ALA A 24 -9.22 8.16 6.83
C ALA A 24 -8.07 8.40 5.83
N ASP A 25 -7.12 9.27 6.18
CA ASP A 25 -5.98 9.59 5.30
C ASP A 25 -5.00 8.44 5.20
N LEU A 26 -4.76 7.74 6.30
CA LEU A 26 -3.97 6.52 6.34
C LEU A 26 -4.55 5.48 5.38
N PHE A 27 -5.85 5.22 5.50
CA PHE A 27 -6.54 4.29 4.63
C PHE A 27 -6.47 4.72 3.17
N GLN A 28 -6.82 5.97 2.85
CA GLN A 28 -6.79 6.46 1.47
C GLN A 28 -5.38 6.40 0.88
N THR A 29 -4.35 6.73 1.66
CA THR A 29 -2.95 6.70 1.23
C THR A 29 -2.51 5.27 0.90
N VAL A 30 -2.74 4.33 1.81
CA VAL A 30 -2.35 2.92 1.60
C VAL A 30 -3.21 2.27 0.52
N HIS A 31 -4.51 2.55 0.46
CA HIS A 31 -5.39 2.05 -0.58
C HIS A 31 -5.02 2.58 -1.95
N PHE A 32 -4.63 3.85 -2.04
CA PHE A 32 -4.05 4.43 -3.25
C PHE A 32 -2.76 3.69 -3.65
N TRP A 33 -1.90 3.31 -2.71
CA TRP A 33 -0.71 2.52 -3.06
C TRP A 33 -1.04 1.09 -3.52
N VAL A 34 -2.08 0.49 -2.94
CA VAL A 34 -2.53 -0.85 -3.36
C VAL A 34 -3.17 -0.81 -4.75
N LYS A 35 -3.89 0.25 -5.10
CA LYS A 35 -4.56 0.42 -6.41
C LYS A 35 -3.70 1.09 -7.48
N GLY A 36 -2.70 1.85 -7.06
CA GLY A 36 -1.83 2.66 -7.92
C GLY A 36 -0.59 1.91 -8.41
N GLY A 37 -0.18 0.86 -7.70
CA GLY A 37 0.64 -0.19 -8.29
C GLY A 37 -0.20 -0.87 -9.38
N LEU A 38 0.38 -1.11 -10.55
CA LEU A 38 -0.28 -1.83 -11.65
C LEU A 38 -1.09 -2.98 -11.05
N SER A 39 -2.43 -2.90 -11.17
CA SER A 39 -3.41 -3.56 -10.28
C SER A 39 -3.32 -5.10 -10.22
N ASP A 40 -2.42 -5.72 -11.00
CA ASP A 40 -2.16 -7.15 -11.06
C ASP A 40 -0.84 -7.59 -10.38
N ASP A 41 0.01 -6.67 -9.91
CA ASP A 41 1.38 -6.97 -9.42
C ASP A 41 1.54 -6.93 -7.88
N VAL A 42 0.50 -6.58 -7.11
CA VAL A 42 0.62 -6.58 -5.64
C VAL A 42 0.57 -8.02 -5.13
N ALA A 43 1.70 -8.50 -4.60
CA ALA A 43 1.80 -9.84 -4.02
C ALA A 43 0.72 -10.07 -2.94
N GLU A 44 0.05 -11.22 -3.00
CA GLU A 44 -1.02 -11.59 -2.05
C GLU A 44 -0.56 -11.52 -0.59
N GLU A 45 0.69 -11.89 -0.31
CA GLU A 45 1.31 -11.79 1.02
C GLU A 45 1.26 -10.35 1.56
N THR A 46 1.51 -9.36 0.70
CA THR A 46 1.44 -7.95 1.06
C THR A 46 0.00 -7.51 1.33
N LEU A 47 -0.97 -8.00 0.54
CA LEU A 47 -2.39 -7.72 0.75
C LEU A 47 -2.86 -8.30 2.10
N PHE A 48 -2.53 -9.56 2.37
CA PHE A 48 -2.82 -10.19 3.67
C PHE A 48 -2.14 -9.49 4.84
N ALA A 49 -0.88 -9.06 4.68
CA ALA A 49 -0.14 -8.32 5.72
C ALA A 49 -0.80 -6.98 6.06
N LEU A 50 -1.44 -6.34 5.07
CA LEU A 50 -2.22 -5.12 5.23
C LEU A 50 -3.66 -5.38 5.70
N GLY A 51 -4.10 -6.64 5.81
CA GLY A 51 -5.43 -7.01 6.24
C GLY A 51 -6.49 -7.03 5.13
N TYR A 52 -6.09 -6.98 3.87
CA TYR A 52 -7.00 -7.23 2.76
C TYR A 52 -7.38 -8.71 2.74
N THR A 53 -8.63 -9.00 2.38
CA THR A 53 -9.15 -10.36 2.28
C THR A 53 -9.64 -10.62 0.85
N PRO A 54 -9.45 -11.81 0.30
CA PRO A 54 -10.05 -12.16 -0.98
C PRO A 54 -11.59 -12.12 -0.84
N ALA A 55 -12.26 -11.47 -1.78
CA ALA A 55 -13.69 -11.61 -1.96
C ALA A 55 -13.95 -13.03 -2.46
N GLU A 56 -14.83 -13.76 -1.78
CA GLU A 56 -15.32 -15.03 -2.31
C GLU A 56 -16.03 -14.73 -3.64
N SER A 57 -15.44 -15.19 -4.75
CA SER A 57 -16.11 -15.14 -6.04
C SER A 57 -17.28 -16.09 -5.97
N ASP A 58 -18.49 -15.55 -5.83
CA ASP A 58 -19.70 -16.34 -5.95
C ASP A 58 -19.78 -16.83 -7.40
N ALA A 59 -19.37 -18.08 -7.60
CA ALA A 59 -19.27 -18.75 -8.90
C ALA A 59 -20.60 -18.80 -9.68
N ARG A 60 -21.70 -18.32 -9.10
CA ARG A 60 -23.02 -18.22 -9.72
C ARG A 60 -23.23 -16.95 -10.56
N ALA A 61 -22.40 -15.92 -10.43
CA ALA A 61 -22.51 -14.71 -11.25
C ALA A 61 -21.96 -14.90 -12.69
N HIS A 62 -21.13 -15.92 -12.92
CA HIS A 62 -20.47 -16.15 -14.21
C HIS A 62 -21.40 -16.62 -15.35
N VAL A 63 -22.66 -16.99 -15.07
CA VAL A 63 -23.59 -17.48 -16.11
C VAL A 63 -24.39 -16.36 -16.77
N LEU A 64 -24.49 -15.17 -16.16
CA LEU A 64 -25.30 -14.06 -16.70
C LEU A 64 -24.49 -12.94 -17.36
N SER A 65 -23.16 -12.90 -17.17
CA SER A 65 -22.29 -11.84 -17.72
C SER A 65 -21.67 -12.18 -19.08
N ALA A 66 -22.17 -13.19 -19.79
CA ALA A 66 -21.66 -13.59 -21.11
C ALA A 66 -22.07 -12.64 -22.26
N LEU A 67 -22.70 -11.50 -21.98
CA LEU A 67 -23.18 -10.55 -23.00
C LEU A 67 -22.63 -9.13 -22.84
N SER A 68 -21.59 -8.92 -22.03
CA SER A 68 -20.83 -7.66 -22.02
C SER A 68 -19.35 -7.97 -22.14
N GLU A 69 -18.89 -8.07 -23.39
CA GLU A 69 -17.48 -8.01 -23.73
C GLU A 69 -16.89 -6.70 -23.21
N SER A 70 -16.20 -6.75 -22.06
CA SER A 70 -15.00 -5.99 -21.71
C SER A 70 -14.72 -6.00 -20.19
N GLU A 71 -14.79 -7.16 -19.54
CA GLU A 71 -14.10 -7.37 -18.26
C GLU A 71 -13.02 -8.42 -18.46
N LEU A 72 -11.89 -7.91 -18.95
CA LEU A 72 -10.59 -8.55 -18.93
C LEU A 72 -10.27 -9.08 -17.53
N ALA A 73 -9.62 -10.26 -17.52
CA ALA A 73 -8.86 -10.83 -16.42
C ALA A 73 -9.67 -11.17 -15.15
N GLY A 74 -9.91 -12.47 -14.95
CA GLY A 74 -10.36 -13.03 -13.68
C GLY A 74 -9.29 -12.90 -12.59
N GLY A 75 -9.04 -11.68 -12.14
CA GLY A 75 -8.24 -11.39 -10.95
C GLY A 75 -9.08 -11.60 -9.70
N MET A 76 -8.50 -12.23 -8.67
CA MET A 76 -9.12 -12.34 -7.35
C MET A 76 -9.46 -10.92 -6.85
N GLN A 77 -10.74 -10.62 -6.64
CA GLN A 77 -11.12 -9.31 -6.10
C GLN A 77 -10.74 -9.24 -4.61
N TRP A 78 -10.04 -8.20 -4.18
CA TRP A 78 -9.64 -8.03 -2.78
C TRP A 78 -10.47 -6.97 -2.06
N LEU A 79 -10.97 -7.30 -0.88
CA LEU A 79 -11.69 -6.40 0.02
C LEU A 79 -10.70 -5.68 0.95
N ALA A 80 -10.87 -4.36 1.07
CA ALA A 80 -10.02 -3.54 1.92
C ALA A 80 -10.40 -3.66 3.41
N PRO A 81 -9.44 -3.60 4.33
CA PRO A 81 -9.70 -3.61 5.77
C PRO A 81 -10.43 -2.34 6.23
N ALA A 82 -11.04 -2.37 7.42
CA ALA A 82 -11.48 -1.14 8.06
C ALA A 82 -10.27 -0.23 8.38
N PRO A 83 -10.40 1.10 8.32
CA PRO A 83 -9.28 2.02 8.59
C PRO A 83 -8.57 1.80 9.94
N GLN A 84 -9.33 1.48 10.99
CA GLN A 84 -8.79 1.16 12.32
C GLN A 84 -8.00 -0.14 12.33
N GLN A 85 -8.51 -1.18 11.67
CA GLN A 85 -7.81 -2.47 11.53
C GLN A 85 -6.49 -2.29 10.77
N LEU A 86 -6.48 -1.47 9.72
CA LEU A 86 -5.26 -1.16 8.98
C LEU A 86 -4.23 -0.45 9.87
N ARG A 87 -4.66 0.50 10.70
CA ARG A 87 -3.77 1.16 11.67
C ARG A 87 -3.19 0.17 12.65
N GLU A 88 -4.01 -0.68 13.26
CA GLU A 88 -3.57 -1.70 14.21
C GLU A 88 -2.51 -2.60 13.57
N ARG A 89 -2.79 -3.11 12.36
CA ARG A 89 -1.85 -3.93 11.59
C ARG A 89 -0.53 -3.22 11.33
N LEU A 90 -0.56 -1.97 10.88
CA LEU A 90 0.66 -1.18 10.60
C LEU A 90 1.43 -0.80 11.88
N THR A 91 0.74 -0.70 13.01
CA THR A 91 1.35 -0.45 14.33
C THR A 91 2.09 -1.68 14.84
N ASP A 92 1.49 -2.86 14.67
CA ASP A 92 2.09 -4.14 15.07
C ASP A 92 3.17 -4.63 14.09
N MET A 93 3.17 -4.11 12.86
CA MET A 93 4.12 -4.47 11.82
C MET A 93 5.53 -4.01 12.17
N SER A 94 6.47 -4.96 12.21
CA SER A 94 7.89 -4.61 12.40
C SER A 94 8.41 -3.75 11.24
N VAL A 95 9.41 -2.90 11.51
CA VAL A 95 10.07 -2.09 10.46
C VAL A 95 10.62 -2.96 9.31
N GLN A 96 11.01 -4.21 9.58
CA GLN A 96 11.50 -5.11 8.52
C GLN A 96 10.38 -5.52 7.56
N PHE A 97 9.25 -5.97 8.11
CA PHE A 97 8.04 -6.28 7.32
C PHE A 97 7.52 -5.03 6.60
N PHE A 98 7.53 -3.88 7.26
CA PHE A 98 7.14 -2.61 6.64
C PHE A 98 7.99 -2.28 5.39
N VAL A 99 9.30 -2.47 5.49
CA VAL A 99 10.21 -2.27 4.35
C VAL A 99 9.99 -3.30 3.24
N GLN A 100 9.62 -4.52 3.58
CA GLN A 100 9.42 -5.59 2.61
C GLN A 100 8.10 -5.46 1.85
N HIS A 101 7.04 -5.00 2.51
CA HIS A 101 5.69 -5.01 1.95
C HIS A 101 5.16 -3.62 1.60
N VAL A 102 5.38 -2.62 2.46
CA VAL A 102 4.72 -1.31 2.32
C VAL A 102 5.54 -0.33 1.50
N LEU A 103 6.85 -0.24 1.73
CA LEU A 103 7.71 0.66 0.97
C LEU A 103 7.74 0.37 -0.53
N PRO A 104 7.82 -0.91 -0.99
CA PRO A 104 7.79 -1.21 -2.42
C PRO A 104 6.46 -0.82 -3.06
N LEU A 105 5.34 -0.99 -2.35
CA LEU A 105 4.03 -0.53 -2.83
C LEU A 105 3.99 0.99 -3.01
N ALA A 106 4.44 1.72 -2.00
CA ALA A 106 4.51 3.16 -2.06
C ALA A 106 5.41 3.62 -3.20
N PHE A 107 6.57 2.95 -3.39
CA PHE A 107 7.49 3.24 -4.47
C PHE A 107 6.84 3.03 -5.84
N GLN A 108 6.29 1.83 -6.11
CA GLN A 108 5.63 1.52 -7.38
C GLN A 108 4.52 2.52 -7.72
N SER A 109 3.73 2.92 -6.73
CA SER A 109 2.58 3.80 -6.92
C SER A 109 2.97 5.26 -7.12
N LEU A 110 4.01 5.72 -6.43
CA LEU A 110 4.42 7.12 -6.45
C LEU A 110 5.47 7.41 -7.52
N HIS A 111 6.29 6.43 -7.91
CA HIS A 111 7.38 6.64 -8.86
C HIS A 111 6.90 7.06 -10.25
N LEU A 112 5.68 6.68 -10.64
CA LEU A 112 5.04 7.19 -11.86
C LEU A 112 4.75 8.71 -11.82
N ARG A 113 4.47 9.25 -10.62
CA ARG A 113 4.17 10.68 -10.42
C ARG A 113 5.39 11.49 -9.98
N HIS A 114 6.33 10.81 -9.34
CA HIS A 114 7.55 11.37 -8.78
C HIS A 114 8.77 10.54 -9.23
N PRO A 115 9.07 10.51 -10.54
CA PRO A 115 10.24 9.80 -11.05
C PRO A 115 11.56 10.36 -10.47
N GLU A 116 11.53 11.61 -9.98
CA GLU A 116 12.66 12.25 -9.32
C GLU A 116 12.93 11.71 -7.90
N TRP A 117 12.05 10.88 -7.33
CA TRP A 117 12.28 10.25 -6.02
C TRP A 117 13.02 8.93 -6.21
N ASP A 118 14.34 9.05 -6.42
CA ASP A 118 15.28 7.92 -6.57
C ASP A 118 15.13 6.88 -5.46
N GLU A 119 15.49 5.62 -5.76
CA GLU A 119 15.32 4.48 -4.87
C GLU A 119 16.00 4.60 -3.49
N GLY A 120 15.52 3.79 -2.55
CA GLY A 120 16.17 3.59 -1.26
C GLY A 120 16.00 4.75 -0.28
N ALA A 121 17.12 5.29 0.22
CA ALA A 121 17.07 6.30 1.29
C ALA A 121 16.48 7.64 0.82
N THR A 122 16.72 8.00 -0.44
CA THR A 122 16.19 9.22 -1.07
C THR A 122 14.66 9.16 -1.14
N PHE A 123 14.12 8.08 -1.73
CA PHE A 123 12.68 7.82 -1.76
C PHE A 123 12.07 7.88 -0.36
N ASN A 124 12.65 7.19 0.62
CA ASN A 124 12.11 7.17 1.99
C ASN A 124 12.08 8.57 2.62
N ALA A 125 13.08 9.41 2.36
CA ALA A 125 13.10 10.78 2.87
C ALA A 125 12.02 11.65 2.22
N HIS A 126 11.84 11.57 0.90
CA HIS A 126 10.77 12.28 0.20
C HIS A 126 9.39 11.81 0.63
N LEU A 127 9.19 10.50 0.76
CA LEU A 127 7.94 9.92 1.24
C LEU A 127 7.59 10.39 2.65
N ALA A 128 8.56 10.39 3.57
CA ALA A 128 8.36 10.89 4.93
C ALA A 128 7.89 12.36 4.94
N ASN A 129 8.53 13.22 4.12
CA ASN A 129 8.12 14.62 3.99
C ASN A 129 6.73 14.76 3.37
N HIS A 130 6.41 13.96 2.37
CA HIS A 130 5.09 13.94 1.74
C HIS A 130 3.99 13.57 2.74
N LEU A 131 4.21 12.53 3.56
CA LEU A 131 3.27 12.09 4.59
C LEU A 131 3.06 13.17 5.66
N ARG A 132 4.13 13.85 6.11
CA ARG A 132 3.97 14.99 7.04
C ARG A 132 3.16 16.11 6.44
N TYR A 133 3.40 16.45 5.17
CA TYR A 133 2.61 17.47 4.47
C TYR A 133 1.13 17.10 4.39
N LEU A 134 0.81 15.83 4.12
CA LEU A 134 -0.59 15.34 4.16
C LEU A 134 -1.19 15.48 5.56
N GLY A 135 -0.45 15.11 6.61
CA GLY A 135 -0.89 15.22 8.00
C GLY A 135 -1.09 16.67 8.47
N MET A 136 -0.34 17.62 7.92
CA MET A 136 -0.44 19.05 8.23
C MET A 136 -1.56 19.78 7.48
N LYS A 137 -2.10 19.19 6.40
CA LYS A 137 -3.09 19.84 5.53
C LYS A 137 -4.50 19.90 6.13
N ARG A 138 -4.61 19.74 7.45
CA ARG A 138 -5.83 19.60 8.24
C ARG A 138 -6.00 20.77 9.21
#